data_AF-A0A0D0AQ66-F1
#
_entry.id   AF-A0A0D0AQ66-F1
#
_cell.length_a   1.000
_cell.length_b   1.000
_cell.length_c   1.000
_cell.angle_alpha   90.00
_cell.angle_beta   90.00
_cell.angle_gamma   90.00
#
_symmetry.space_group_name_H-M   'P 1'
#
loop_
_entity.id
_entity.type
_entity.pdbx_description
1 polymer ?
#
loop_
_entity_poly.entity_id
_entity_poly.type
_entity_poly.pdbx_seq_one_letter_code
_entity_poly.pdbx_strand_id
1 'polypeptide(L)'
;MYGTRAYGSGYPGYFGYGVAGRGFPFWFWPVVWGGSSDQYLHDSEYGDSFNTSRLGGPMAQANFISNSTGSTFHVLSDNSTIGSLIDSINTNCSSNLSSSSSKSPSPYNSSAPGGPQPEQAIQYYRSSSIVLTLDGYNNSATFNNNPNTTDSPLPSGVDTTLLNCLNYTVGEAAPLIDSASSRYISPSCLGFTTLVWLLWVLAHYV
;
A
#
# COMPACT_ATOMS: atom_id res chain seq x y z
N MET A 1 0.21 6.98 8.22
CA MET A 1 0.87 7.78 7.16
C MET A 1 -0.03 7.89 5.94
N TYR A 2 -0.58 9.09 5.73
CA TYR A 2 -1.41 9.45 4.60
C TYR A 2 -0.54 10.15 3.54
N GLY A 3 -0.75 9.80 2.28
CA GLY A 3 -0.22 10.53 1.13
C GLY A 3 -1.21 11.60 0.65
N THR A 4 -1.12 11.92 -0.64
CA THR A 4 -2.09 12.74 -1.38
C THR A 4 -2.70 11.90 -2.49
N ARG A 5 -3.32 12.54 -3.50
CA ARG A 5 -3.76 11.89 -4.75
C ARG A 5 -2.64 11.63 -5.74
N ALA A 6 -1.44 12.15 -5.46
CA ALA A 6 -0.29 11.97 -6.30
C ALA A 6 0.48 10.69 -5.95
N TYR A 7 0.83 9.94 -6.98
CA TYR A 7 1.69 8.76 -6.83
C TYR A 7 3.11 9.18 -6.43
N GLY A 8 3.69 8.47 -5.46
CA GLY A 8 4.95 8.87 -4.81
C GLY A 8 4.77 9.76 -3.58
N SER A 9 3.54 10.08 -3.18
CA SER A 9 3.27 10.84 -1.96
C SER A 9 3.38 9.95 -0.70
N GLY A 10 3.53 10.60 0.46
CA GLY A 10 3.60 9.92 1.77
C GLY A 10 4.97 9.39 2.18
N TYR A 11 6.03 9.70 1.40
CA TYR A 11 7.42 9.40 1.77
C TYR A 11 7.99 10.44 2.73
N PRO A 12 8.52 10.04 3.91
CA PRO A 12 9.18 10.98 4.82
C PRO A 12 10.38 11.65 4.17
N GLY A 13 10.42 12.98 4.18
CA GLY A 13 11.57 13.76 3.68
C GLY A 13 11.72 13.86 2.17
N TYR A 14 10.78 13.32 1.39
CA TYR A 14 10.79 13.42 -0.08
C TYR A 14 9.58 14.20 -0.59
N PHE A 15 9.85 15.16 -1.46
CA PHE A 15 8.84 15.94 -2.16
C PHE A 15 8.99 15.70 -3.66
N GLY A 16 7.97 15.17 -4.29
CA GLY A 16 7.97 14.88 -5.73
C GLY A 16 7.11 13.68 -6.07
N TYR A 17 6.89 13.50 -7.37
CA TYR A 17 6.12 12.39 -7.92
C TYR A 17 6.96 11.13 -8.13
N GLY A 18 6.27 10.01 -8.32
CA GLY A 18 6.88 8.71 -8.61
C GLY A 18 7.56 8.05 -7.43
N VAL A 19 8.02 6.83 -7.65
CA VAL A 19 8.68 5.99 -6.62
C VAL A 19 10.05 5.49 -7.03
N ALA A 20 10.54 5.89 -8.22
CA ALA A 20 11.84 5.52 -8.73
C ALA A 20 12.96 5.91 -7.75
N GLY A 21 13.84 4.96 -7.44
CA GLY A 21 14.98 5.13 -6.54
C GLY A 21 14.59 5.43 -5.09
N ARG A 22 13.33 5.20 -4.70
CA ARG A 22 12.87 5.38 -3.33
C ARG A 22 12.99 4.07 -2.56
N GLY A 23 13.41 4.16 -1.30
CA GLY A 23 13.43 2.98 -0.42
C GLY A 23 12.02 2.48 -0.09
N PHE A 24 11.94 1.51 0.81
CA PHE A 24 10.69 1.00 1.36
C PHE A 24 10.55 1.38 2.84
N PRO A 25 10.05 2.59 3.18
CA PRO A 25 9.92 2.99 4.58
C PRO A 25 9.06 2.04 5.41
N PHE A 26 8.20 1.25 4.75
CA PHE A 26 7.26 0.33 5.37
C PHE A 26 7.42 -1.11 4.87
N TRP A 27 8.56 -1.49 4.27
CA TRP A 27 8.82 -2.82 3.67
C TRP A 27 7.95 -3.20 2.45
N PHE A 28 6.73 -2.68 2.36
CA PHE A 28 5.83 -2.91 1.24
C PHE A 28 6.25 -2.11 0.01
N TRP A 29 6.07 -2.74 -1.15
CA TRP A 29 6.41 -2.15 -2.44
C TRP A 29 5.29 -1.20 -2.87
N PRO A 30 5.61 -0.11 -3.57
CA PRO A 30 4.61 0.73 -4.20
C PRO A 30 3.70 -0.05 -5.14
N VAL A 31 2.45 0.43 -5.24
CA VAL A 31 1.48 0.02 -6.26
C VAL A 31 2.09 0.27 -7.64
N VAL A 32 1.93 -0.66 -8.58
CA VAL A 32 2.37 -0.50 -9.97
C VAL A 32 1.17 -0.39 -10.88
N TRP A 33 1.11 0.69 -11.66
CA TRP A 33 -0.03 1.00 -12.52
C TRP A 33 0.00 0.30 -13.88
N GLY A 34 1.14 -0.29 -14.29
CA GLY A 34 1.32 -0.96 -15.59
C GLY A 34 1.14 -0.03 -16.80
N GLY A 35 1.72 -0.36 -17.95
CA GLY A 35 1.71 0.50 -19.14
C GLY A 35 3.10 0.81 -19.68
N SER A 36 3.16 1.54 -20.81
CA SER A 36 4.37 1.73 -21.61
C SER A 36 4.75 3.19 -21.84
N SER A 37 4.23 4.13 -21.04
CA SER A 37 4.56 5.56 -21.18
C SER A 37 5.56 6.00 -20.12
N ASP A 38 6.55 6.80 -20.52
CA ASP A 38 7.68 7.30 -19.69
C ASP A 38 7.29 8.28 -18.57
N GLN A 39 6.08 8.13 -18.02
CA GLN A 39 5.65 8.90 -16.85
C GLN A 39 6.06 8.17 -15.57
N TYR A 40 6.26 8.93 -14.50
CA TYR A 40 6.65 8.45 -13.18
C TYR A 40 5.69 7.40 -12.56
N LEU A 41 4.54 7.17 -13.21
CA LEU A 41 3.49 6.20 -12.86
C LEU A 41 3.82 4.76 -13.29
N HIS A 42 4.69 4.58 -14.29
CA HIS A 42 4.95 3.30 -14.95
C HIS A 42 6.38 2.80 -14.73
N ASP A 43 6.92 3.08 -13.54
CA ASP A 43 8.24 2.63 -13.17
C ASP A 43 8.31 1.09 -13.08
N SER A 44 9.42 0.51 -13.54
CA SER A 44 9.63 -0.94 -13.62
C SER A 44 10.54 -1.50 -12.52
N GLU A 45 11.07 -0.66 -11.62
CA GLU A 45 11.95 -1.03 -10.50
C GLU A 45 11.31 -2.10 -9.62
N TYR A 46 9.99 -2.04 -9.45
CA TYR A 46 9.21 -2.93 -8.58
C TYR A 46 8.53 -4.09 -9.35
N GLY A 47 8.92 -4.31 -10.61
CA GLY A 47 8.33 -5.32 -11.49
C GLY A 47 6.84 -5.11 -11.77
N ASP A 48 6.18 -6.13 -12.30
CA ASP A 48 4.76 -6.06 -12.66
C ASP A 48 3.80 -6.35 -11.48
N SER A 49 2.50 -6.33 -11.78
CA SER A 49 1.42 -6.62 -10.83
C SER A 49 1.35 -8.09 -10.41
N PHE A 50 1.91 -9.01 -11.19
CA PHE A 50 1.95 -10.46 -10.91
C PHE A 50 3.23 -10.90 -10.20
N ASN A 51 4.17 -9.99 -9.95
CA ASN A 51 5.45 -10.31 -9.33
C ASN A 51 5.26 -10.92 -7.93
N THR A 52 5.56 -12.21 -7.80
CA THR A 52 5.45 -12.97 -6.55
C THR A 52 6.58 -12.70 -5.56
N SER A 53 7.63 -11.98 -5.97
CA SER A 53 8.74 -11.58 -5.09
C SER A 53 8.37 -10.38 -4.21
N ARG A 54 7.22 -9.73 -4.47
CA ARG A 54 6.65 -8.69 -3.61
C ARG A 54 6.38 -9.27 -2.22
N LEU A 55 6.83 -8.54 -1.19
CA LEU A 55 6.46 -8.87 0.18
C LEU A 55 4.94 -8.71 0.34
N GLY A 56 4.30 -9.75 0.87
CA GLY A 56 2.85 -9.84 0.93
C GLY A 56 2.16 -10.43 -0.31
N GLY A 57 2.95 -10.80 -1.33
CA GLY A 57 2.49 -11.46 -2.54
C GLY A 57 2.22 -10.50 -3.71
N PRO A 58 1.75 -11.03 -4.86
CA PRO A 58 1.41 -10.21 -6.02
C PRO A 58 0.32 -9.19 -5.68
N MET A 59 0.19 -8.17 -6.52
CA MET A 59 -0.82 -7.14 -6.30
C MET A 59 -2.23 -7.72 -6.35
N ALA A 60 -3.06 -7.24 -5.43
CA ALA A 60 -4.46 -7.59 -5.32
C ALA A 60 -5.29 -6.31 -5.22
N GLN A 61 -6.59 -6.48 -5.45
CA GLN A 61 -7.59 -5.45 -5.29
C GLN A 61 -8.81 -5.98 -4.53
N ALA A 62 -9.54 -5.07 -3.91
CA ALA A 62 -10.85 -5.29 -3.33
C ALA A 62 -11.77 -4.13 -3.68
N ASN A 63 -13.03 -4.44 -4.00
CA ASN A 63 -14.06 -3.45 -4.29
C ASN A 63 -15.02 -3.28 -3.11
N PHE A 64 -15.35 -2.03 -2.79
CA PHE A 64 -16.28 -1.66 -1.73
C PHE A 64 -17.36 -0.76 -2.31
N ILE A 65 -18.61 -1.21 -2.22
CA ILE A 65 -19.74 -0.57 -2.89
C ILE A 65 -20.63 0.04 -1.83
N SER A 66 -20.98 1.32 -2.01
CA SER A 66 -21.96 2.01 -1.15
C SER A 66 -23.33 1.34 -1.24
N ASN A 67 -23.97 1.13 -0.09
CA ASN A 67 -25.37 0.68 -0.03
C ASN A 67 -26.39 1.82 -0.28
N SER A 68 -25.95 3.08 -0.29
CA SER A 68 -26.81 4.25 -0.38
C SER A 68 -26.82 4.87 -1.77
N THR A 69 -25.64 5.07 -2.36
CA THR A 69 -25.48 5.71 -3.68
C THR A 69 -25.02 4.75 -4.77
N GLY A 70 -24.52 3.56 -4.42
CA GLY A 70 -23.88 2.64 -5.35
C GLY A 70 -22.48 3.07 -5.80
N SER A 71 -21.88 4.11 -5.20
CA SER A 71 -20.48 4.47 -5.45
C SER A 71 -19.56 3.29 -5.19
N THR A 72 -18.66 3.00 -6.14
CA THR A 72 -17.72 1.87 -6.04
C THR A 72 -16.31 2.40 -5.83
N PHE A 73 -15.68 1.94 -4.76
CA PHE A 73 -14.30 2.26 -4.40
C PHE A 73 -13.45 1.00 -4.54
N HIS A 74 -12.20 1.15 -4.98
CA HIS A 74 -11.25 0.03 -4.98
C HIS A 74 -10.08 0.33 -4.09
N VAL A 75 -9.61 -0.69 -3.38
CA VAL A 75 -8.34 -0.63 -2.64
C VAL A 75 -7.37 -1.58 -3.32
N LEU A 76 -6.18 -1.08 -3.68
CA LEU A 76 -5.11 -1.88 -4.29
C LEU A 76 -3.88 -1.87 -3.39
N SER A 77 -3.25 -3.04 -3.23
CA SER A 77 -2.00 -3.26 -2.50
C SER A 77 -1.48 -4.68 -2.79
N ASP A 78 -0.54 -5.20 -1.99
CA ASP A 78 -0.21 -6.62 -2.01
C ASP A 78 -1.34 -7.49 -1.46
N ASN A 79 -1.36 -8.77 -1.84
CA ASN A 79 -2.42 -9.72 -1.49
C ASN A 79 -2.67 -9.83 0.03
N SER A 80 -1.61 -9.90 0.83
CA SER A 80 -1.72 -10.02 2.28
C SER A 80 -2.33 -8.77 2.93
N THR A 81 -1.91 -7.59 2.48
CA THR A 81 -2.42 -6.31 2.95
C THR A 81 -3.89 -6.14 2.58
N ILE A 82 -4.29 -6.49 1.35
CA ILE A 82 -5.70 -6.48 0.95
C ILE A 82 -6.55 -7.41 1.82
N GLY A 83 -6.05 -8.62 2.12
CA GLY A 83 -6.76 -9.55 3.03
C GLY A 83 -7.04 -8.91 4.39
N SER A 84 -6.01 -8.34 5.02
CA SER A 84 -6.14 -7.65 6.31
C SER A 84 -7.07 -6.43 6.27
N LEU A 85 -7.03 -5.67 5.17
CA LEU A 85 -7.86 -4.47 5.01
C LEU A 85 -9.32 -4.81 4.77
N ILE A 86 -9.63 -5.89 4.05
CA ILE A 86 -11.00 -6.37 3.84
C ILE A 86 -11.66 -6.66 5.18
N ASP A 87 -10.99 -7.36 6.10
CA ASP A 87 -11.53 -7.68 7.42
C ASP A 87 -11.79 -6.41 8.24
N SER A 88 -10.83 -5.48 8.22
CA SER A 88 -10.92 -4.21 8.94
C SER A 88 -12.04 -3.32 8.39
N ILE A 89 -12.17 -3.22 7.07
CA ILE A 89 -13.19 -2.41 6.39
C ILE A 89 -14.57 -3.03 6.58
N ASN A 90 -14.72 -4.34 6.43
CA ASN A 90 -16.01 -5.00 6.65
C ASN A 90 -16.46 -4.86 8.10
N THR A 91 -15.53 -4.84 9.06
CA THR A 91 -15.87 -4.65 10.47
C THR A 91 -16.32 -3.20 10.75
N ASN A 92 -15.52 -2.22 10.32
CA ASN A 92 -15.75 -0.81 10.68
C ASN A 92 -16.76 -0.07 9.79
N CYS A 93 -16.89 -0.47 8.52
CA CYS A 93 -17.73 0.22 7.53
C CYS A 93 -18.99 -0.56 7.12
N SER A 94 -19.29 -1.71 7.77
CA SER A 94 -20.41 -2.60 7.42
C SER A 94 -21.73 -1.90 7.17
N SER A 95 -22.08 -0.88 7.95
CA SER A 95 -23.35 -0.14 7.84
C SER A 95 -23.50 0.68 6.54
N ASN A 96 -22.40 0.97 5.84
CA ASN A 96 -22.38 1.73 4.59
C ASN A 96 -22.05 0.85 3.37
N LEU A 97 -21.78 -0.44 3.59
CA LEU A 97 -21.37 -1.36 2.55
C LEU A 97 -22.56 -2.16 2.02
N SER A 98 -22.64 -2.25 0.70
CA SER A 98 -23.49 -3.20 0.01
C SER A 98 -22.98 -4.63 0.22
N SER A 99 -23.90 -5.60 0.21
CA SER A 99 -23.58 -7.03 0.27
C SER A 99 -22.69 -7.51 -0.87
N SER A 100 -22.67 -6.76 -1.99
CA SER A 100 -21.83 -7.04 -3.17
C SER A 100 -20.37 -6.61 -3.00
N SER A 101 -19.99 -6.03 -1.86
CA SER A 101 -18.59 -5.66 -1.57
C SER A 101 -17.72 -6.89 -1.34
N SER A 102 -16.44 -6.76 -1.67
CA SER A 102 -15.43 -7.81 -1.53
C SER A 102 -15.35 -8.41 -0.12
N LYS A 103 -15.24 -9.74 -0.08
CA LYS A 103 -14.99 -10.55 1.13
C LYS A 103 -13.67 -11.30 1.10
N SER A 104 -12.97 -11.24 -0.03
CA SER A 104 -11.66 -11.83 -0.24
C SER A 104 -10.86 -11.02 -1.26
N PRO A 105 -9.52 -11.03 -1.20
CA PRO A 105 -8.71 -10.38 -2.22
C PRO A 105 -8.97 -10.97 -3.61
N SER A 106 -8.92 -10.13 -4.63
CA SER A 106 -8.92 -10.55 -6.03
C SER A 106 -7.61 -10.13 -6.70
N PRO A 107 -7.02 -10.94 -7.59
CA PRO A 107 -5.80 -10.54 -8.28
C PRO A 107 -5.99 -9.23 -9.05
N TYR A 108 -5.04 -8.29 -8.91
CA TYR A 108 -5.04 -7.08 -9.72
C TYR A 108 -4.26 -7.33 -11.00
N ASN A 109 -4.86 -6.99 -12.13
CA ASN A 109 -4.22 -7.02 -13.43
C ASN A 109 -4.22 -5.60 -14.01
N SER A 110 -3.05 -4.98 -14.02
CA SER A 110 -2.84 -3.62 -14.54
C SER A 110 -3.16 -3.47 -16.04
N SER A 111 -3.24 -4.57 -16.79
CA SER A 111 -3.58 -4.57 -18.20
C SER A 111 -5.04 -4.96 -18.47
N ALA A 112 -5.83 -5.29 -17.43
CA ALA A 112 -7.21 -5.69 -17.62
C ALA A 112 -8.09 -4.46 -17.95
N PRO A 113 -8.93 -4.54 -19.00
CA PRO A 113 -9.89 -3.49 -19.30
C PRO A 113 -10.90 -3.36 -18.15
N GLY A 114 -11.13 -2.13 -17.70
CA GLY A 114 -12.04 -1.85 -16.58
C GLY A 114 -11.44 -2.08 -15.19
N GLY A 115 -10.14 -2.39 -15.08
CA GLY A 115 -9.43 -2.32 -13.81
C GLY A 115 -9.19 -0.87 -13.36
N PRO A 116 -8.99 -0.63 -12.06
CA PRO A 116 -8.69 0.70 -11.54
C PRO A 116 -7.47 1.33 -12.22
N GLN A 117 -7.57 2.62 -12.55
CA GLN A 117 -6.53 3.39 -13.24
C GLN A 117 -5.93 4.47 -12.32
N PRO A 118 -4.69 4.94 -12.58
CA PRO A 118 -4.03 5.93 -11.72
C PRO A 118 -4.77 7.25 -11.59
N GLU A 119 -5.50 7.70 -12.62
CA GLU A 119 -6.33 8.92 -12.61
C GLU A 119 -7.55 8.80 -11.70
N GLN A 120 -7.90 7.58 -11.28
CA GLN A 120 -8.98 7.31 -10.34
C GLN A 120 -8.50 7.33 -8.89
N ALA A 121 -7.20 7.50 -8.64
CA ALA A 121 -6.64 7.53 -7.29
C ALA A 121 -7.12 8.76 -6.52
N ILE A 122 -7.77 8.53 -5.39
CA ILE A 122 -8.27 9.58 -4.50
C ILE A 122 -7.45 9.70 -3.21
N GLN A 123 -6.66 8.68 -2.87
CA GLN A 123 -5.77 8.70 -1.71
C GLN A 123 -4.72 7.59 -1.80
N TYR A 124 -3.45 7.95 -1.65
CA TYR A 124 -2.36 7.00 -1.39
C TYR A 124 -2.07 6.89 0.10
N TYR A 125 -1.60 5.73 0.55
CA TYR A 125 -1.18 5.48 1.93
C TYR A 125 0.18 4.79 1.94
N ARG A 126 0.91 4.92 3.06
CA ARG A 126 2.18 4.21 3.32
C ARG A 126 3.14 4.27 2.13
N SER A 127 3.53 5.49 1.74
CA SER A 127 4.47 5.66 0.63
C SER A 127 4.00 5.05 -0.70
N SER A 128 2.71 5.23 -1.03
CA SER A 128 2.08 4.68 -2.25
C SER A 128 2.04 3.15 -2.35
N SER A 129 2.20 2.43 -1.24
CA SER A 129 2.07 0.95 -1.18
C SER A 129 0.61 0.49 -1.13
N ILE A 130 -0.29 1.40 -0.74
CA ILE A 130 -1.75 1.19 -0.79
C ILE A 130 -2.35 2.40 -1.49
N VAL A 131 -3.37 2.16 -2.31
CA VAL A 131 -4.15 3.22 -2.93
C VAL A 131 -5.64 2.93 -2.80
N LEU A 132 -6.41 3.98 -2.55
CA LEU A 132 -7.87 4.01 -2.66
C LEU A 132 -8.22 4.74 -3.96
N THR A 133 -9.04 4.11 -4.80
CA THR A 133 -9.55 4.67 -6.05
C THR A 133 -11.08 4.75 -6.04
N LEU A 134 -11.63 5.54 -6.94
CA LEU A 134 -13.07 5.73 -7.12
C LEU A 134 -13.47 5.55 -8.59
N ASP A 135 -14.48 4.72 -8.83
CA ASP A 135 -15.04 4.55 -10.17
C ASP A 135 -15.67 5.85 -10.69
N GLY A 136 -15.36 6.18 -11.94
CA GLY A 136 -15.82 7.41 -12.59
C GLY A 136 -15.06 8.68 -12.19
N TYR A 137 -14.10 8.63 -11.27
CA TYR A 137 -13.20 9.75 -11.02
C TYR A 137 -12.14 9.84 -12.12
N ASN A 138 -11.84 11.06 -12.57
CA ASN A 138 -10.78 11.30 -13.54
C ASN A 138 -10.00 12.55 -13.12
N ASN A 139 -8.80 12.33 -12.57
CA ASN A 139 -7.89 13.39 -12.17
C ASN A 139 -6.93 13.75 -13.31
N SER A 140 -7.15 14.91 -13.94
CA SER A 140 -6.26 15.42 -14.99
C SER A 140 -4.84 15.72 -14.50
N ALA A 141 -4.66 15.95 -13.20
CA ALA A 141 -3.34 16.21 -12.61
C ALA A 141 -2.43 14.97 -12.60
N THR A 142 -3.01 13.75 -12.62
CA THR A 142 -2.26 12.50 -12.52
C THR A 142 -1.19 12.35 -13.60
N PHE A 143 -1.48 12.76 -14.83
CA PHE A 143 -0.55 12.64 -15.95
C PHE A 143 0.34 13.88 -16.15
N ASN A 144 0.30 14.82 -15.20
CA ASN A 144 1.10 16.03 -15.24
C ASN A 144 2.33 15.87 -14.33
N ASN A 145 3.52 16.14 -14.86
CA ASN A 145 4.77 16.08 -14.09
C ASN A 145 5.01 17.33 -13.24
N ASN A 146 4.14 18.35 -13.31
CA ASN A 146 4.24 19.56 -12.50
C ASN A 146 3.58 19.36 -11.12
N PRO A 147 4.36 19.39 -10.02
CA PRO A 147 3.87 19.17 -8.65
C PRO A 147 2.87 20.23 -8.15
N ASN A 148 2.76 21.36 -8.84
CA ASN A 148 1.85 22.44 -8.51
C ASN A 148 0.49 22.31 -9.22
N THR A 149 0.29 21.24 -9.99
CA THR A 149 -0.98 21.00 -10.69
C THR A 149 -2.05 20.60 -9.68
N THR A 150 -3.16 21.32 -9.66
CA THR A 150 -4.27 21.06 -8.74
C THR A 150 -5.06 19.83 -9.18
N ASP A 151 -5.38 18.95 -8.22
CA ASP A 151 -6.24 17.79 -8.45
C ASP A 151 -7.64 18.21 -8.91
N SER A 152 -8.21 17.44 -9.84
CA SER A 152 -9.60 17.61 -10.25
C SER A 152 -10.54 17.33 -9.07
N PRO A 153 -11.66 18.07 -8.92
CA PRO A 153 -12.61 17.82 -7.84
C PRO A 153 -13.24 16.43 -7.97
N LEU A 154 -13.67 15.84 -6.85
CA LEU A 154 -14.40 14.58 -6.88
C LEU A 154 -15.76 14.77 -7.58
N PRO A 155 -16.29 13.75 -8.28
CA PRO A 155 -17.59 13.83 -8.92
C PRO A 155 -18.71 14.12 -7.92
N SER A 156 -19.79 14.76 -8.37
CA SER A 156 -20.99 14.90 -7.55
C SER A 156 -21.69 13.55 -7.36
N GLY A 157 -22.34 13.36 -6.20
CA GLY A 157 -23.07 12.13 -5.90
C GLY A 157 -22.23 10.97 -5.33
N VAL A 158 -20.94 11.21 -5.06
CA VAL A 158 -20.09 10.25 -4.34
C VAL A 158 -20.57 10.10 -2.90
N ASP A 159 -20.62 8.87 -2.40
CA ASP A 159 -20.87 8.60 -0.98
C ASP A 159 -19.67 9.04 -0.13
N THR A 160 -19.78 10.23 0.46
CA THR A 160 -18.74 10.78 1.33
C THR A 160 -18.69 10.08 2.68
N THR A 161 -19.77 9.45 3.13
CA THR A 161 -19.82 8.69 4.38
C THR A 161 -18.99 7.42 4.26
N LEU A 162 -19.22 6.63 3.21
CA LEU A 162 -18.39 5.46 2.92
C LEU A 162 -16.95 5.86 2.64
N LEU A 163 -16.72 6.90 1.82
CA LEU A 163 -15.37 7.40 1.53
C LEU A 163 -14.59 7.73 2.82
N ASN A 164 -15.21 8.47 3.74
CA ASN A 164 -14.56 8.81 5.01
C ASN A 164 -14.27 7.57 5.86
N CYS A 165 -15.19 6.62 5.91
CA CYS A 165 -14.98 5.36 6.63
C CYS A 165 -13.81 4.55 6.05
N LEU A 166 -13.76 4.41 4.71
CA LEU A 166 -12.67 3.73 4.02
C LEU A 166 -11.34 4.44 4.27
N ASN A 167 -11.31 5.76 4.09
CA ASN A 167 -10.10 6.55 4.23
C ASN A 167 -9.50 6.44 5.64
N TYR A 168 -10.36 6.55 6.66
CA TYR A 168 -9.95 6.40 8.05
C TYR A 168 -9.49 4.97 8.36
N THR A 169 -10.29 3.97 7.99
CA THR A 169 -10.00 2.57 8.29
C THR A 169 -8.71 2.10 7.61
N VAL A 170 -8.50 2.44 6.34
CA VAL A 170 -7.25 2.11 5.63
C VAL A 170 -6.07 2.86 6.26
N GLY A 171 -6.24 4.13 6.61
CA GLY A 171 -5.18 4.91 7.24
C GLY A 171 -4.66 4.33 8.56
N GLU A 172 -5.58 3.84 9.40
CA GLU A 172 -5.30 3.23 10.71
C GLU A 172 -4.87 1.77 10.60
N ALA A 173 -5.63 0.93 9.88
CA ALA A 173 -5.40 -0.51 9.81
C ALA A 173 -4.30 -0.92 8.80
N ALA A 174 -3.83 0.01 7.95
CA ALA A 174 -2.72 -0.28 7.06
C ALA A 174 -1.49 -0.73 7.87
N PRO A 175 -0.94 -1.93 7.56
CA PRO A 175 0.18 -2.49 8.30
C PRO A 175 1.31 -1.47 8.49
N LEU A 176 1.77 -1.37 9.73
CA LEU A 176 2.98 -0.65 10.09
C LEU A 176 3.98 -1.70 10.53
N ILE A 177 5.00 -1.91 9.70
CA ILE A 177 6.23 -2.51 10.21
C ILE A 177 6.95 -1.34 10.85
N ASP A 178 6.96 -1.31 12.18
CA ASP A 178 7.79 -0.37 12.91
C ASP A 178 9.23 -0.67 12.47
N SER A 179 9.83 0.25 11.71
CA SER A 179 11.28 0.27 11.59
C SER A 179 11.81 0.74 12.94
N ALA A 180 11.62 -0.07 13.99
CA ALA A 180 12.51 -0.06 15.12
C ALA A 180 13.87 -0.16 14.47
N SER A 181 14.62 0.95 14.55
CA SER A 181 15.92 1.09 13.91
C SER A 181 16.62 -0.24 14.07
N SER A 182 16.89 -0.91 12.96
CA SER A 182 17.69 -2.11 12.96
C SER A 182 19.12 -1.70 13.26
N ARG A 183 19.35 -1.20 14.48
CA ARG A 183 20.52 -1.57 15.23
C ARG A 183 20.34 -3.05 15.47
N TYR A 184 20.72 -3.84 14.47
CA TYR A 184 21.28 -5.15 14.73
C TYR A 184 22.46 -4.89 15.67
N ILE A 185 22.19 -4.80 16.97
CA ILE A 185 23.17 -5.21 17.95
C ILE A 185 23.15 -6.72 17.75
N SER A 186 24.02 -7.19 16.86
CA SER A 186 24.43 -8.58 16.84
C SER A 186 24.58 -9.00 18.29
N PRO A 187 23.88 -10.05 18.78
CA PRO A 187 24.18 -10.60 20.08
C PRO A 187 25.66 -10.90 20.04
N SER A 188 26.44 -10.19 20.86
CA SER A 188 27.87 -10.38 20.89
C SER A 188 28.10 -11.87 21.18
N CYS A 189 28.79 -12.57 20.27
CA CYS A 189 29.16 -13.99 20.41
C CYS A 189 30.11 -14.28 21.59
N LEU A 190 30.12 -13.42 22.62
CA LEU A 190 30.89 -13.54 23.85
C LEU A 190 30.34 -14.61 24.81
N GLY A 191 29.11 -15.11 24.57
CA GLY A 191 28.54 -16.21 25.35
C GLY A 191 29.14 -17.58 25.01
N PHE A 192 29.55 -17.80 23.75
CA PHE A 192 30.12 -19.10 23.34
C PHE A 192 31.59 -19.24 23.67
N THR A 193 32.37 -18.15 23.59
CA THR A 193 33.81 -18.21 23.93
C THR A 193 34.04 -18.42 25.43
N THR A 194 33.18 -17.86 26.29
CA THR A 194 33.26 -18.02 27.75
C THR A 194 32.85 -19.43 28.20
N LEU A 195 31.82 -20.02 27.59
CA LEU A 195 31.42 -21.41 27.87
C LEU A 195 32.48 -22.42 27.45
N VAL A 196 33.09 -22.25 26.27
CA VAL A 196 34.18 -23.13 25.81
C VAL A 196 35.43 -22.99 26.68
N TRP A 197 35.77 -21.78 27.11
CA TRP A 197 36.90 -21.55 28.01
C TRP A 197 36.66 -22.15 29.40
N LEU A 198 35.46 -21.99 29.98
CA LEU A 198 35.10 -22.60 31.26
C LEU A 198 35.11 -24.13 31.21
N LEU A 199 34.59 -24.73 30.14
CA LEU A 199 34.62 -26.19 29.95
C LEU A 199 36.05 -26.71 29.76
N TRP A 200 36.91 -25.97 29.06
CA TRP A 200 38.32 -26.33 28.89
C TRP A 200 39.10 -26.25 30.21
N VAL A 201 38.87 -25.22 31.04
CA VAL A 201 39.48 -25.10 32.37
C VAL A 201 38.99 -26.23 33.28
N LEU A 202 37.70 -26.54 33.31
CA LEU A 202 37.16 -27.62 34.14
C LEU A 202 37.68 -29.00 33.72
N ALA A 203 37.93 -29.23 32.44
CA ALA A 203 38.48 -30.48 31.93
C ALA A 203 39.98 -30.69 32.25
N HIS A 204 40.72 -29.61 32.55
CA HIS A 204 42.15 -29.66 32.88
C HIS A 204 42.45 -29.67 34.39
N TYR A 205 41.44 -29.50 35.24
CA TYR A 205 41.56 -29.50 36.71
C TYR A 205 40.87 -30.69 37.40
N VAL A 206 40.59 -31.76 36.65
CA VAL A 206 40.21 -33.09 37.17
C VAL A 206 41.32 -34.08 36.89
#